data_AF-A0A975SBD3-F1
#
_entry.id   AF-A0A975SBD3-F1
#
_cell.length_a   1.000
_cell.length_b   1.000
_cell.length_c   1.000
_cell.angle_alpha   90.00
_cell.angle_beta   90.00
_cell.angle_gamma   90.00
#
_symmetry.space_group_name_H-M   'P 1'
#
loop_
_entity.id
_entity.type
_entity.pdbx_description
1 polymer ?
#
loop_
_entity_poly.entity_id
_entity_poly.type
_entity_poly.pdbx_seq_one_letter_code
_entity_poly.pdbx_strand_id
1 'polypeptide(L)' 'MKPSYYYCPDYKKYVKEKDGIYYKIEDKKEIPSNFYLKINIGSIFTEDITEEEYYAQLC' A
#
# COMPACT_ATOMS: atom_id res chain seq x y z
N MET A 1 -5.92 -5.05 -13.73
CA MET A 1 -6.40 -3.67 -13.47
C MET A 1 -5.19 -2.74 -13.36
N LYS A 2 -5.32 -1.41 -13.34
CA LYS A 2 -4.17 -0.56 -12.97
C LYS A 2 -3.96 -0.67 -11.45
N PRO A 3 -2.72 -0.75 -10.95
CA PRO A 3 -2.45 -0.77 -9.52
C PRO A 3 -2.88 0.54 -8.87
N SER A 4 -3.32 0.45 -7.62
CA SER A 4 -3.62 1.60 -6.77
C SER A 4 -2.58 1.71 -5.67
N TYR A 5 -2.21 2.93 -5.29
CA TYR A 5 -1.15 3.19 -4.33
C TYR A 5 -1.66 4.08 -3.21
N TYR A 6 -1.31 3.71 -1.98
CA TYR A 6 -1.82 4.33 -0.77
C TYR A 6 -0.70 4.56 0.22
N TYR A 7 -0.79 5.68 0.95
CA TYR A 7 -0.09 5.85 2.22
C TYR A 7 -1.08 5.64 3.36
N CYS A 8 -0.68 4.85 4.36
CA CYS A 8 -1.46 4.66 5.57
C CYS A 8 -0.77 5.36 6.76
N PRO A 9 -1.30 6.51 7.22
CA PRO A 9 -0.66 7.32 8.26
C PRO A 9 -0.54 6.60 9.61
N ASP A 10 -1.58 5.86 10.02
CA ASP A 10 -1.64 5.20 11.32
C ASP A 10 -0.53 4.15 11.50
N TYR A 11 -0.14 3.48 10.42
CA TYR A 11 0.93 2.46 10.43
C TYR A 11 2.24 2.98 9.85
N LYS A 12 2.25 4.20 9.28
CA LYS A 12 3.35 4.78 8.51
C LYS A 12 3.85 3.83 7.42
N LYS A 13 2.92 3.26 6.65
CA LYS A 13 3.22 2.27 5.61
C LYS A 13 2.73 2.72 4.25
N TYR A 14 3.55 2.42 3.24
CA TYR A 14 3.20 2.52 1.83
C TYR A 14 2.62 1.19 1.38
N VAL A 15 1.47 1.25 0.72
CA VAL A 15 0.66 0.09 0.35
C VAL A 15 0.31 0.17 -1.14
N LYS A 16 0.45 -0.94 -1.84
CA LYS A 16 0.00 -1.11 -3.22
C LYS A 16 -1.09 -2.17 -3.27
N GLU A 17 -2.15 -1.91 -4.01
CA GLU A 17 -3.14 -2.92 -4.40
C GLU A 17 -2.98 -3.23 -5.88
N LYS A 18 -2.92 -4.52 -6.22
CA LYS A 18 -2.93 -4.99 -7.59
C LYS A 18 -3.67 -6.30 -7.70
N ASP A 19 -4.75 -6.29 -8.48
CA ASP A 19 -5.57 -7.47 -8.79
C ASP A 19 -6.08 -8.20 -7.51
N GLY A 20 -6.49 -7.44 -6.50
CA GLY A 20 -7.01 -7.92 -5.22
C GLY A 20 -5.94 -8.25 -4.17
N ILE A 21 -4.65 -8.15 -4.55
CA ILE A 21 -3.53 -8.46 -3.66
C ILE A 21 -2.92 -7.15 -3.16
N TYR A 22 -2.81 -7.05 -1.84
CA TYR A 22 -2.19 -5.92 -1.17
C TYR A 22 -0.73 -6.22 -0.83
N TYR A 23 0.14 -5.25 -1.05
CA TYR A 23 1.57 -5.29 -0.75
C TYR A 23 1.92 -4.11 0.15
N LYS A 24 2.79 -4.33 1.12
CA LYS A 24 3.40 -3.26 1.93
C LYS A 24 4.89 -3.19 1.64
N ILE A 25 5.48 -2.03 1.85
CA ILE A 25 6.94 -1.89 1.85
C ILE A 25 7.49 -2.17 3.26
N GLU A 26 8.43 -3.11 3.33
CA GLU A 26 9.18 -3.47 4.52
C GLU A 26 10.61 -3.82 4.12
N ASP A 27 11.61 -3.21 4.80
CA ASP A 27 13.03 -3.35 4.47
C ASP A 27 13.34 -3.18 2.96
N LYS A 28 12.77 -2.12 2.36
CA LYS A 28 12.89 -1.78 0.93
C LYS A 28 12.42 -2.89 -0.02
N LYS A 29 11.51 -3.75 0.43
CA LYS A 29 10.93 -4.83 -0.37
C LYS A 29 9.41 -4.79 -0.28
N GLU A 30 8.77 -5.23 -1.36
CA GLU A 30 7.34 -5.46 -1.37
C GLU A 30 7.01 -6.80 -0.74
N ILE A 31 6.22 -6.78 0.33
CA ILE A 31 5.75 -7.97 1.03
C ILE A 31 4.22 -8.04 0.90
N PRO A 32 3.65 -9.15 0.38
CA PRO A 32 2.21 -9.32 0.34
C PRO A 32 1.62 -9.33 1.75
N SER A 33 0.47 -8.69 1.94
CA SER A 33 -0.15 -8.57 3.25
C SER A 33 -1.67 -8.50 3.19
N ASN A 34 -2.32 -9.52 3.74
CA ASN A 34 -3.78 -9.56 3.86
C ASN A 34 -4.33 -8.56 4.89
N PHE A 35 -3.48 -7.98 5.74
CA PHE A 35 -3.90 -6.98 6.73
C PHE A 35 -4.56 -5.77 6.06
N TYR A 36 -4.05 -5.35 4.91
CA TYR A 36 -4.51 -4.17 4.19
C TYR A 36 -5.77 -4.40 3.34
N LEU A 37 -6.31 -5.62 3.29
CA LEU A 37 -7.68 -5.85 2.81
C LEU A 37 -8.71 -5.01 3.59
N LYS A 38 -8.36 -4.60 4.82
CA LYS A 38 -9.16 -3.70 5.66
C LYS A 38 -9.36 -2.30 5.08
N ILE A 39 -8.57 -1.88 4.09
CA ILE A 39 -8.78 -0.63 3.34
C ILE A 39 -10.12 -0.70 2.58
N ASN A 40 -10.41 -1.83 1.92
CA ASN A 40 -11.66 -2.01 1.14
C ASN A 40 -12.94 -1.91 1.97
N ILE A 41 -12.87 -2.24 3.27
CA ILE A 41 -14.01 -2.18 4.19
C ILE A 41 -14.02 -0.88 5.03
N GLY A 42 -13.17 0.10 4.67
CA GLY A 42 -13.11 1.40 5.35
C GLY A 42 -12.58 1.34 6.78
N SER A 43 -11.93 0.24 7.18
CA SER A 43 -11.37 0.06 8.53
C SER A 43 -9.94 0.59 8.67
N ILE A 44 -9.32 1.02 7.56
CA ILE A 44 -8.01 1.67 7.53
C ILE A 44 -8.16 2.94 6.70
N PHE A 45 -7.82 4.08 7.29
CA PHE A 45 -7.70 5.34 6.58
C PHE A 45 -6.43 5.34 5.73
N THR A 46 -6.54 5.85 4.51
CA THR A 46 -5.43 5.97 3.57
C THR A 46 -5.52 7.27 2.77
N GLU A 47 -4.37 7.76 2.37
CA GLU A 47 -4.22 8.84 1.40
C GLU A 47 -3.78 8.23 0.06
N ASP A 48 -4.39 8.66 -1.03
CA ASP A 48 -3.95 8.27 -2.37
C ASP A 48 -2.58 8.90 -2.66
N ILE A 49 -1.67 8.10 -3.18
CA ILE A 49 -0.33 8.55 -3.58
C ILE A 49 -0.05 8.13 -5.02
N THR A 50 1.00 8.71 -5.59
CA THR A 50 1.48 8.34 -6.91
C THR A 50 2.31 7.04 -6.87
N GLU A 51 2.44 6.42 -8.04
CA GLU A 51 3.35 5.29 -8.26
C GLU A 51 4.81 5.65 -7.91
N GLU A 52 5.23 6.86 -8.29
CA GLU A 52 6.59 7.36 -8.05
C GLU A 52 6.89 7.48 -6.54
N GLU A 53 5.96 8.04 -5.76
CA GLU A 53 6.09 8.15 -4.30
C GLU A 53 6.19 6.78 -3.61
N TYR A 54 5.43 5.79 -4.10
CA TYR A 54 5.48 4.44 -3.59
C TYR A 54 6.84 3.76 -3.89
N TYR A 55 7.29 3.79 -5.15
CA TYR A 55 8.54 3.12 -5.54
C TYR A 55 9.80 3.82 -5.02
N ALA A 56 9.75 5.11 -4.71
CA ALA A 56 10.84 5.83 -4.05
C ALA A 56 11.27 5.20 -2.71
N GLN A 57 10.39 4.41 -2.09
CA GLN A 57 10.66 3.74 -0.80
C GLN A 57 11.39 2.39 -0.96
N LEU A 58 11.56 1.89 -2.18
CA LEU A 58 12.35 0.68 -2.47
C LEU A 58 13.85 0.98 -2.71
N CYS A 59 14.23 2.26 -2.79
CA CYS A 59 15.62 2.69 -3.01
C CYS A 59 16.46 2.73 -1.73
#